data_AF-A0A9D1Z806-F1
#
_entry.id   AF-A0A9D1Z806-F1
#
_cell.length_a   1.000
_cell.length_b   1.000
_cell.length_c   1.000
_cell.angle_alpha   90.00
_cell.angle_beta   90.00
_cell.angle_gamma   90.00
#
_symmetry.space_group_name_H-M   'P 1'
#
loop_
_entity.id
_entity.type
_entity.pdbx_description
1 polymer ?
#
loop_
_entity_poly.entity_id
_entity_poly.type
_entity_poly.pdbx_seq_one_letter_code
_entity_poly.pdbx_strand_id
1 'polypeptide(L)'
;MENEKAKKSTKCVYCGHYEGYYTKGLHCFERTKQGFCEQHNKVVNNGDTCDCWETNRHRFYFRKRVISRALYEMLMDISAIRQIIQEEQEERKNL
;
A
#
# COMPACT_ATOMS: atom_id res chain seq x y z
N MET A 1 -2.44 2.35 29.06
CA MET A 1 -2.52 3.20 27.86
C MET A 1 -3.71 2.69 27.06
N GLU A 2 -4.83 3.37 27.15
CA GLU A 2 -6.06 2.99 26.47
C GLU A 2 -5.86 3.10 24.97
N ASN A 3 -6.07 1.99 24.28
CA ASN A 3 -5.94 1.88 22.84
C ASN A 3 -7.15 2.58 22.22
N GLU A 4 -7.03 3.89 21.94
CA GLU A 4 -8.00 4.62 21.13
C GLU A 4 -8.09 3.93 19.77
N LYS A 5 -9.06 3.02 19.61
CA LYS A 5 -9.39 2.39 18.33
C LYS A 5 -9.88 3.51 17.41
N ALA A 6 -8.96 4.11 16.66
CA ALA A 6 -9.28 5.11 15.65
C ALA A 6 -10.45 4.61 14.80
N LYS A 7 -11.57 5.34 14.82
CA LYS A 7 -12.74 5.01 13.99
C LYS A 7 -12.27 4.90 12.54
N LYS A 8 -12.37 3.70 11.97
CA LYS A 8 -12.00 3.46 10.57
C LYS A 8 -12.87 4.35 9.70
N SER A 9 -12.24 5.14 8.83
CA SER A 9 -12.95 6.01 7.90
C SER A 9 -13.76 5.15 6.92
N THR A 10 -15.08 5.32 6.91
CA THR A 10 -16.03 4.64 6.01
C THR A 10 -16.25 5.40 4.71
N LYS A 11 -15.29 6.25 4.32
CA LYS A 11 -15.37 7.02 3.07
C LYS A 11 -15.26 6.10 1.86
N CYS A 12 -15.96 6.44 0.79
CA CYS A 12 -15.94 5.74 -0.49
C CYS A 12 -14.52 5.53 -1.01
N VAL A 13 -13.62 6.50 -0.84
CA VAL A 13 -12.20 6.39 -1.21
C VAL A 13 -11.43 5.20 -0.59
N TYR A 14 -11.98 4.60 0.47
CA TYR A 14 -11.44 3.43 1.15
C TYR A 14 -12.30 2.16 0.96
N CYS A 15 -13.42 2.26 0.27
CA CYS A 15 -14.35 1.16 0.02
C CYS A 15 -13.78 0.17 -1.01
N GLY A 16 -14.19 -1.09 -0.92
CA GLY A 16 -13.95 -2.12 -1.93
C GLY A 16 -14.68 -1.87 -3.24
N HIS A 17 -15.88 -1.32 -3.18
CA HIS A 17 -16.76 -1.05 -4.35
C HIS A 17 -16.51 0.30 -5.05
N TYR A 18 -15.47 1.05 -4.67
CA TYR A 18 -15.21 2.39 -5.22
C TYR A 18 -14.07 2.37 -6.23
N GLU A 19 -14.37 2.80 -7.44
CA GLU A 19 -13.40 3.04 -8.50
C GLU A 19 -13.19 4.55 -8.68
N GLY A 20 -12.03 5.07 -8.26
CA GLY A 20 -11.74 6.49 -8.36
C GLY A 20 -11.38 6.90 -9.78
N TYR A 21 -11.93 8.03 -10.24
CA TYR A 21 -11.57 8.57 -11.55
C TYR A 21 -10.29 9.39 -11.48
N TYR A 22 -9.57 9.41 -12.60
CA TYR A 22 -8.33 10.15 -12.76
C TYR A 22 -8.39 11.05 -13.99
N THR A 23 -7.76 12.21 -13.90
CA THR A 23 -7.50 13.11 -15.03
C THR A 23 -6.04 12.97 -15.45
N LYS A 24 -5.79 12.90 -16.76
CA LYS A 24 -4.43 12.85 -17.30
C LYS A 24 -3.78 14.23 -17.14
N GLY A 25 -2.78 14.32 -16.28
CA GLY A 25 -1.89 15.47 -16.15
C GLY A 25 -0.67 15.38 -17.06
N LEU A 26 0.26 16.33 -16.92
CA LEU A 26 1.46 16.42 -17.76
C LEU A 26 2.42 15.24 -17.56
N HIS A 27 2.61 14.79 -16.33
CA HIS A 27 3.55 13.73 -15.96
C HIS A 27 2.92 12.56 -15.20
N CYS A 28 1.68 12.71 -14.72
CA CYS A 28 1.00 11.73 -13.90
C CYS A 28 -0.52 11.79 -14.07
N PHE A 29 -1.20 10.77 -13.56
CA PHE A 29 -2.65 10.74 -13.45
C PHE A 29 -3.07 11.34 -12.11
N GLU A 30 -3.82 12.44 -12.15
CA GLU A 30 -4.30 13.14 -10.97
C GLU A 30 -5.64 12.56 -10.51
N ARG A 31 -5.78 12.30 -9.21
CA ARG A 31 -7.03 11.78 -8.67
C ARG A 31 -8.08 12.88 -8.61
N THR A 32 -9.25 12.58 -9.16
CA THR A 32 -10.42 13.46 -9.00
C THR A 32 -11.07 13.26 -7.63
N LYS A 33 -12.01 14.16 -7.29
CA LYS A 33 -12.86 14.03 -6.09
C LYS A 33 -14.03 13.07 -6.30
N GLN A 34 -14.19 12.50 -7.49
CA GLN A 34 -15.30 11.63 -7.86
C GLN A 34 -14.83 10.24 -8.29
N GLY A 35 -15.76 9.31 -8.31
CA GLY A 35 -15.54 7.96 -8.78
C GLY A 35 -16.85 7.21 -8.92
N PHE A 36 -16.75 5.99 -9.39
CA PHE A 36 -17.88 5.09 -9.54
C PHE A 36 -18.05 4.22 -8.30
N CYS A 37 -19.28 4.04 -7.85
CA CYS A 37 -19.65 3.05 -6.84
C CYS A 37 -20.35 1.88 -7.54
N GLU A 38 -19.69 0.74 -7.62
CA GLU A 38 -20.21 -0.48 -8.26
C GLU A 38 -21.51 -0.95 -7.59
N GLN A 39 -21.55 -0.90 -6.26
CA GLN A 39 -22.69 -1.35 -5.46
C GLN A 39 -23.98 -0.59 -5.75
N HIS A 40 -23.90 0.71 -6.05
CA HIS A 40 -25.05 1.57 -6.31
C HIS A 40 -25.17 1.97 -7.79
N ASN A 41 -24.25 1.50 -8.64
CA ASN A 41 -24.18 1.80 -10.07
C ASN A 41 -24.28 3.31 -10.37
N LYS A 42 -23.53 4.14 -9.64
CA LYS A 42 -23.58 5.60 -9.77
C LYS A 42 -22.25 6.28 -9.46
N VAL A 43 -22.10 7.51 -9.94
CA VAL A 43 -20.99 8.38 -9.57
C VAL A 43 -21.21 8.95 -8.16
N VAL A 44 -20.17 8.90 -7.33
CA VAL A 44 -20.16 9.41 -5.94
C VAL A 44 -18.92 10.26 -5.72
N ASN A 45 -18.95 11.11 -4.70
CA ASN A 45 -17.74 11.78 -4.24
C ASN A 45 -16.92 10.84 -3.36
N ASN A 46 -15.60 11.00 -3.41
CA ASN A 46 -14.66 10.14 -2.67
C ASN A 46 -14.84 10.23 -1.14
N GLY A 47 -15.43 11.32 -0.66
CA GLY A 47 -15.71 11.59 0.75
C GLY A 47 -17.05 11.08 1.24
N ASP A 48 -17.92 10.60 0.35
CA ASP A 48 -19.23 10.07 0.70
C ASP A 48 -19.10 8.76 1.51
N THR A 49 -20.18 8.38 2.17
CA THR A 49 -20.27 7.14 2.96
C THR A 49 -21.61 6.45 2.66
N CYS A 50 -21.68 5.13 2.80
CA CYS A 50 -22.94 4.38 2.68
C CYS A 50 -22.94 3.13 3.55
N ASP A 51 -24.11 2.55 3.78
CA ASP A 51 -24.26 1.34 4.61
C ASP A 51 -23.67 0.09 3.96
N CYS A 52 -23.54 0.09 2.64
CA CYS A 52 -22.87 -0.97 1.88
C CYS A 52 -21.35 -0.82 1.85
N TRP A 53 -20.76 0.01 2.72
CA TRP A 53 -19.31 0.18 2.76
C TRP A 53 -18.63 -1.13 3.16
N GLU A 54 -17.62 -1.53 2.39
CA GLU A 54 -16.78 -2.66 2.71
C GLU A 54 -15.29 -2.32 2.65
N THR A 55 -14.48 -3.05 3.42
CA THR A 55 -13.03 -2.86 3.39
C THR A 55 -12.46 -3.30 2.05
N ASN A 56 -11.66 -2.43 1.41
CA ASN A 56 -10.94 -2.77 0.18
C ASN A 56 -9.85 -3.83 0.42
N ARG A 57 -10.22 -5.10 0.29
CA ARG A 57 -9.33 -6.27 0.49
C ARG A 57 -8.21 -6.29 -0.54
N HIS A 58 -8.50 -5.96 -1.80
CA HIS A 58 -7.51 -5.92 -2.88
C HIS A 58 -6.35 -4.97 -2.52
N ARG A 59 -6.66 -3.75 -2.09
CA ARG A 59 -5.67 -2.76 -1.66
C ARG A 59 -4.85 -3.23 -0.46
N PHE A 60 -5.48 -3.90 0.50
CA PHE A 60 -4.78 -4.46 1.66
C PHE A 60 -3.76 -5.51 1.24
N TYR A 61 -4.16 -6.51 0.45
CA TYR A 61 -3.28 -7.58 0.00
C TYR A 61 -2.18 -7.07 -0.95
N PHE A 62 -2.50 -6.11 -1.81
CA PHE A 62 -1.50 -5.47 -2.66
C PHE A 62 -0.41 -4.77 -1.83
N ARG A 63 -0.79 -3.96 -0.84
CA ARG A 63 0.17 -3.30 0.07
C ARG A 63 1.02 -4.32 0.82
N LYS A 64 0.41 -5.36 1.36
CA LYS A 64 1.12 -6.44 2.04
C LYS A 64 2.17 -7.07 1.13
N ARG A 65 1.81 -7.37 -0.12
CA ARG A 65 2.74 -7.94 -1.12
C ARG A 65 3.92 -7.00 -1.40
N VAL A 66 3.66 -5.71 -1.62
CA VAL A 66 4.72 -4.71 -1.88
C VAL A 66 5.67 -4.60 -0.67
N ILE A 67 5.13 -4.54 0.55
CA ILE A 67 5.93 -4.48 1.79
C ILE A 67 6.77 -5.75 1.95
N SER A 68 6.18 -6.94 1.76
CA SER A 68 6.91 -8.20 1.85
C SER A 68 8.06 -8.28 0.85
N ARG A 69 7.86 -7.77 -0.37
CA ARG A 69 8.92 -7.70 -1.38
C ARG A 69 10.04 -6.76 -0.96
N ALA A 70 9.71 -5.54 -0.52
CA ALA A 70 10.70 -4.58 -0.06
C ALA A 70 11.49 -5.11 1.15
N LEU A 71 10.83 -5.79 2.08
CA LEU A 71 11.48 -6.45 3.21
C LEU A 71 12.47 -7.52 2.75
N TYR A 72 12.07 -8.34 1.78
CA TYR A 72 12.93 -9.37 1.21
C TYR A 72 14.17 -8.76 0.53
N GLU A 73 14.00 -7.70 -0.27
CA GLU A 73 15.11 -6.99 -0.90
C GLU A 73 16.09 -6.44 0.15
N MET A 74 15.59 -5.78 1.21
CA MET A 74 16.45 -5.32 2.32
C MET A 74 17.20 -6.45 3.02
N LEU A 75 16.57 -7.62 3.21
CA LEU A 75 17.22 -8.78 3.82
C LEU A 75 18.32 -9.36 2.93
N MET A 76 18.13 -9.34 1.61
CA MET A 76 19.14 -9.76 0.65
C MET A 76 20.34 -8.82 0.67
N ASP A 77 20.11 -7.51 0.71
CA ASP A 77 21.18 -6.51 0.79
C ASP A 77 22.01 -6.65 2.07
N ILE A 78 21.35 -6.81 3.23
CA ILE A 78 22.03 -7.06 4.52
C ILE A 78 22.86 -8.34 4.45
N SER A 79 22.32 -9.39 3.82
CA SER A 79 23.02 -10.68 3.69
C SER A 79 24.26 -10.57 2.81
N ALA A 80 24.19 -9.80 1.71
CA ALA A 80 25.32 -9.51 0.85
C ALA A 80 26.42 -8.73 1.58
N ILE A 81 26.04 -7.68 2.34
CA ILE A 81 26.99 -6.92 3.17
C ILE A 81 27.68 -7.83 4.19
N ARG A 82 26.92 -8.70 4.87
CA ARG A 82 27.49 -9.65 5.84
C ARG A 82 28.50 -10.58 5.17
N GLN A 83 28.22 -11.07 3.97
CA GLN A 83 29.12 -11.95 3.24
C GLN A 83 30.44 -11.25 2.92
N ILE A 84 30.41 -10.01 2.39
CA ILE A 84 31.62 -9.22 2.11
C ILE A 84 32.48 -9.08 3.38
N ILE A 85 31.87 -8.73 4.52
CA ILE A 85 32.59 -8.58 5.79
C ILE A 85 33.23 -9.91 6.24
N GLN A 86 32.54 -11.03 6.04
CA GLN A 86 33.07 -12.35 6.39
C GLN A 86 34.25 -12.75 5.52
N GLU A 87 34.14 -12.55 4.20
CA GLU A 87 35.20 -12.78 3.23
C GLU A 87 36.46 -11.96 3.59
N GLU A 88 36.32 -10.66 3.87
CA GLU A 88 37.42 -9.80 4.30
C GLU A 88 38.10 -10.28 5.61
N GLN A 89 37.32 -10.80 6.56
CA GLN A 89 37.86 -11.33 7.81
C GLN A 89 38.62 -12.64 7.62
N GLU A 90 38.13 -13.50 6.74
CA GLU A 90 38.78 -14.78 6.40
C GLU A 90 40.09 -14.55 5.65
N GLU A 91 40.11 -13.62 4.68
CA GLU A 91 41.33 -13.21 3.98
C GLU A 91 42.40 -12.71 4.97
N ARG A 92 42.02 -11.85 5.93
CA ARG A 92 42.95 -11.36 6.96
C ARG A 92 43.50 -12.45 7.89
N LYS A 93 42.77 -13.53 8.13
CA LYS A 93 43.23 -14.65 8.97
C LYS A 93 44.18 -15.59 8.24
N ASN A 94 44.11 -15.61 6.90
CA ASN A 94 44.91 -16.47 6.04
C ASN A 94 46.19 -15.77 5.52
N LEU A 95 46.41 -14.50 5.90
CA LEU A 95 47.62 -13.71 5.70
C LEU A 95 48.50 -13.73 6.95
#